data_AF-A0AAE2BUG3-F1
#
_entry.id   AF-A0AAE2BUG3-F1
#
_cell.length_a   1.000
_cell.length_b   1.000
_cell.length_c   1.000
_cell.angle_alpha   90.00
_cell.angle_beta   90.00
_cell.angle_gamma   90.00
#
_symmetry.space_group_name_H-M   'P 1'
#
loop_
_entity.id
_entity.type
_entity.pdbx_description
1 polymer ?
#
loop_
_entity_poly.entity_id
_entity_poly.type
_entity_poly.pdbx_seq_one_letter_code
_entity_poly.pdbx_strand_id
1 'polypeptide(L)' 'MSPFELAYGQQPTTPHEISVQRTGGKCPSAYRFARSKQELLDEAKDSLAKAHRRMKKYADMGRRHVEFSSRDQVLLKLTP' A
#
# COMPACT_ATOMS: atom_id res chain seq x y z
N MET A 1 8.07 1.28 -1.36
CA MET A 1 8.75 2.25 -2.22
C MET A 1 7.72 2.82 -3.19
N SER A 2 7.40 4.11 -3.11
CA SER A 2 6.43 4.75 -4.02
C SER A 2 7.08 5.22 -5.33
N PRO A 3 6.33 5.46 -6.41
CA PRO A 3 6.88 6.07 -7.62
C PRO A 3 7.59 7.41 -7.37
N PHE A 4 7.12 8.19 -6.41
CA PHE A 4 7.75 9.45 -6.04
C PHE A 4 9.11 9.22 -5.37
N GLU A 5 9.18 8.29 -4.43
CA GLU A 5 10.42 7.92 -3.74
C GLU A 5 11.46 7.34 -4.71
N LEU A 6 11.04 6.58 -5.73
CA LEU A 6 11.92 6.10 -6.79
C LEU A 6 12.56 7.25 -7.59
N ALA A 7 11.80 8.32 -7.86
CA ALA A 7 12.30 9.45 -8.66
C ALA A 7 13.15 10.43 -7.84
N TYR A 8 12.82 10.65 -6.57
CA TYR A 8 13.40 11.73 -5.75
C TYR A 8 14.16 11.25 -4.51
N GLY A 9 14.19 9.96 -4.22
CA GLY A 9 14.88 9.36 -3.08
C GLY A 9 14.25 9.63 -1.71
N GLN A 10 13.11 10.34 -1.66
CA GLN A 10 12.38 10.67 -0.43
C GLN A 10 10.88 10.75 -0.72
N GLN A 11 10.04 10.51 0.28
CA GLN A 11 8.61 10.81 0.17
C GLN A 11 8.38 12.32 0.30
N PRO A 12 7.41 12.89 -0.43
CA PRO A 12 7.11 14.31 -0.30
C PRO A 12 6.41 14.54 1.04
N THR A 13 6.74 15.64 1.71
CA THR A 13 5.96 16.08 2.87
C THR A 13 4.57 16.50 2.42
N THR A 14 3.56 15.78 2.87
CA THR A 14 2.18 16.02 2.46
C THR A 14 1.59 17.23 3.22
N PRO A 15 0.65 17.98 2.62
CA PRO A 15 -0.07 19.04 3.33
C PRO A 15 -0.76 18.53 4.61
N HIS A 16 -1.17 17.26 4.62
CA HIS A 16 -1.74 16.62 5.79
C HIS A 16 -0.76 16.49 6.95
N GLU A 17 0.46 16.00 6.68
CA GLU A 17 1.51 15.89 7.70
C GLU A 17 1.85 17.26 8.30
N ILE A 18 1.94 18.30 7.47
CA ILE A 18 2.16 19.67 7.93
C ILE A 18 1.03 20.13 8.87
N SER A 19 -0.23 19.80 8.54
CA SER A 19 -1.37 20.14 9.39
C SER A 19 -1.40 19.39 10.73
N VAL A 20 -0.88 18.16 10.77
CA VAL A 20 -0.82 17.34 11.98
C VAL A 20 0.36 17.75 12.88
N GLN A 21 1.49 18.16 12.30
CA GLN A 21 2.71 18.54 13.03
C GLN A 21 2.58 19.88 13.77
N ARG A 22 1.70 20.78 13.32
CA ARG A 22 1.42 22.04 14.02
C ARG A 22 0.51 21.82 15.21
N THR A 23 1.06 21.26 16.29
CA THR A 23 0.38 21.09 17.58
C THR A 23 -0.21 22.42 18.03
N GLY A 24 -1.54 22.57 17.98
CA GLY A 24 -2.21 23.80 18.38
C GLY A 24 -1.96 25.01 17.45
N GLY A 25 -1.83 24.81 16.13
CA GLY A 25 -1.83 25.91 15.17
C GLY A 25 -2.98 26.92 15.37
N LYS A 26 -2.98 28.05 14.66
CA LYS A 26 -3.94 29.18 14.84
C LYS A 26 -5.43 28.79 14.97
N CYS A 27 -5.82 27.61 14.47
CA CYS A 27 -7.19 27.10 14.52
C CYS A 27 -7.23 25.68 15.15
N PRO A 28 -7.70 25.54 16.41
CA PRO A 28 -7.80 24.25 17.09
C PRO A 28 -8.75 23.24 16.42
N SER A 29 -9.80 23.70 15.73
CA SER A 29 -10.72 22.80 15.02
C SER A 29 -10.05 22.13 13.81
N ALA A 30 -9.21 22.85 13.08
CA ALA A 30 -8.44 22.30 11.96
C ALA A 30 -7.46 21.21 12.42
N TYR A 31 -6.79 21.42 13.57
CA TYR A 31 -5.91 20.41 14.16
C TYR A 31 -6.68 19.14 14.54
N ARG A 32 -7.84 19.26 15.21
CA ARG A 32 -8.68 18.10 15.56
C ARG A 32 -9.16 17.35 14.33
N PHE A 33 -9.56 18.07 13.28
CA PHE A 33 -9.95 17.47 12.00
C PHE A 33 -8.79 16.68 11.36
N ALA A 34 -7.58 17.28 11.32
CA ALA A 34 -6.41 16.60 10.77
C ALA A 34 -6.06 15.33 11.57
N ARG A 35 -6.12 15.38 12.90
CA ARG A 35 -5.89 14.19 13.76
C ARG A 35 -6.93 13.08 13.51
N SER A 36 -8.21 13.43 13.52
CA SER A 36 -9.29 12.46 13.26
C SER A 36 -9.18 11.85 11.85
N LYS A 37 -8.82 12.66 10.84
CA LYS A 37 -8.57 12.18 9.49
C LYS A 37 -7.39 11.20 9.45
N GLN A 38 -6.30 11.48 10.18
CA GLN A 38 -5.14 10.60 10.24
C GLN A 38 -5.51 9.23 10.84
N GLU A 39 -6.28 9.22 11.94
CA GLU A 39 -6.76 8.00 12.59
C GLU A 39 -7.62 7.14 11.63
N LEU A 40 -8.55 7.78 10.91
CA LEU A 40 -9.37 7.10 9.89
C LEU A 40 -8.53 6.53 8.74
N LEU A 41 -7.51 7.26 8.29
CA LEU A 41 -6.61 6.79 7.24
C LEU A 41 -5.80 5.58 7.68
N ASP A 42 -5.35 5.55 8.93
CA ASP A 42 -4.57 4.44 9.46
C ASP A 42 -5.44 3.18 9.63
N GLU A 43 -6.68 3.33 10.11
CA GLU A 43 -7.65 2.22 10.16
C GLU A 43 -7.98 1.66 8.76
N ALA A 44 -8.16 2.55 7.77
CA ALA A 44 -8.39 2.15 6.39
C ALA A 44 -7.21 1.38 5.80
N LYS A 45 -5.97 1.83 6.05
CA LYS A 45 -4.75 1.14 5.62
C LYS A 45 -4.65 -0.26 6.23
N ASP A 46 -4.92 -0.39 7.53
CA ASP A 46 -4.90 -1.69 8.21
C ASP A 46 -5.94 -2.65 7.64
N SER A 47 -7.14 -2.14 7.36
CA SER A 47 -8.23 -2.91 6.75
C SER A 47 -7.85 -3.38 5.34
N LEU A 48 -7.28 -2.50 4.52
CA LEU A 48 -6.77 -2.84 3.18
C LEU A 48 -5.64 -3.87 3.24
N ALA A 49 -4.69 -3.72 4.18
CA ALA A 49 -3.60 -4.66 4.35
C ALA A 49 -4.12 -6.07 4.72
N LYS A 50 -5.12 -6.15 5.60
CA LYS A 50 -5.81 -7.41 5.95
C LYS A 50 -6.51 -8.01 4.73
N ALA A 51 -7.24 -7.21 3.96
CA ALA A 51 -7.92 -7.67 2.75
C ALA A 51 -6.92 -8.20 1.71
N HIS A 52 -5.85 -7.45 1.43
CA HIS A 52 -4.81 -7.85 0.50
C HIS A 52 -4.12 -9.16 0.91
N ARG A 53 -3.83 -9.35 2.20
CA ARG A 53 -3.28 -10.62 2.71
C ARG A 53 -4.23 -11.80 2.46
N ARG A 54 -5.54 -11.62 2.67
CA ARG A 54 -6.54 -12.67 2.38
C ARG A 54 -6.60 -12.98 0.89
N MET A 55 -6.67 -11.95 0.04
CA MET A 55 -6.69 -12.12 -1.41
C MET A 55 -5.46 -12.87 -1.90
N LYS A 56 -4.26 -12.50 -1.42
CA LYS A 56 -3.02 -13.20 -1.74
C LYS A 56 -3.06 -14.65 -1.29
N LYS A 57 -3.49 -14.93 -0.05
CA LYS A 57 -3.62 -16.31 0.46
C LYS A 57 -4.46 -17.18 -0.48
N TYR A 58 -5.61 -16.69 -0.93
CA TYR A 58 -6.49 -17.47 -1.81
C TYR A 58 -5.98 -17.54 -3.25
N ALA A 59 -5.39 -16.47 -3.78
CA ALA A 59 -4.80 -16.46 -5.12
C ALA A 59 -3.59 -17.41 -5.24
N ASP A 60 -2.81 -17.54 -4.15
CA ASP A 60 -1.66 -18.44 -4.08
C ASP A 60 -2.05 -19.86 -3.65
N MET A 61 -3.29 -20.08 -3.22
CA MET A 61 -3.77 -21.39 -2.79
C MET A 61 -3.78 -22.36 -3.98
N GLY A 62 -2.87 -23.32 -3.96
CA GLY A 62 -2.69 -24.30 -5.04
C GLY A 62 -1.67 -23.90 -6.11
N ARG A 63 -1.07 -22.71 -6.02
CA ARG A 63 0.13 -22.40 -6.83
C ARG A 63 1.29 -23.28 -6.34
N ARG A 64 1.93 -23.97 -7.26
CA ARG A 64 3.15 -24.75 -7.00
C ARG A 64 4.30 -24.09 -7.74
N HIS A 65 5.43 -23.95 -7.07
CA HIS A 65 6.66 -23.59 -7.75
C HIS A 65 7.07 -24.79 -8.63
N VAL A 66 7.27 -24.55 -9.91
CA VAL A 66 7.71 -25.56 -10.88
C VAL A 66 8.89 -24.96 -11.62
N GLU A 67 10.05 -25.61 -11.51
CA GLU A 67 11.22 -25.31 -12.32
C GLU A 67 11.22 -26.23 -13.53
N PHE A 68 11.51 -25.68 -14.70
CA PHE A 68 11.63 -26.44 -15.94
C PHE A 68 13.10 -26.56 -16.33
N SER A 69 13.49 -27.72 -16.82
CA SER A 69 14.82 -27.99 -17.35
C SER A 69 14.86 -27.87 -18.87
N SER A 70 16.07 -27.70 -19.41
CA SER A 70 16.26 -27.76 -20.86
C SER A 70 15.74 -29.11 -21.38
N ARG A 71 14.92 -29.07 -22.43
CA ARG A 71 14.21 -30.20 -23.09
C ARG A 71 12.84 -30.57 -22.51
N ASP A 72 12.39 -29.93 -21.44
CA ASP A 72 11.00 -30.10 -20.99
C ASP A 72 10.02 -29.51 -22.00
N GLN A 73 8.94 -30.24 -22.28
CA GLN A 73 7.85 -29.77 -23.12
C GLN A 73 6.75 -29.16 -22.25
N VAL A 74 6.39 -27.91 -22.51
CA VAL A 74 5.37 -27.16 -21.78
C VAL A 74 4.33 -26.59 -22.74
N LEU A 75 3.08 -26.48 -22.26
CA LEU A 75 2.01 -25.84 -23.01
C LEU A 75 2.00 -24.34 -22.76
N LEU A 76 1.97 -23.55 -23.83
CA LEU A 76 1.85 -22.10 -23.77
C LEU A 76 0.37 -21.69 -23.75
N LYS A 77 -0.03 -20.86 -22.77
CA LYS A 77 -1.34 -20.22 -22.81
C LYS A 77 -1.31 -19.13 -23.89
N LEU A 78 -2.11 -19.29 -24.95
CA LEU A 78 -2.17 -18.35 -26.08
C LEU A 78 -3.08 -17.14 -25.82
N THR A 79 -3.89 -17.17 -24.77
CA THR A 79 -4.82 -16.09 -24.42
C THR A 79 -4.24 -15.18 -23.33
N PRO A 80 -4.40 -13.84 -23.45
CA PRO A 80 -4.01 -12.88 -22.41
C PRO A 80 -4.63 -13.23 -21.04
#